data_AF-A0A958LZA1-F1
#
_entry.id   AF-A0A958LZA1-F1
#
_cell.length_a   1.000
_cell.length_b   1.000
_cell.length_c   1.000
_cell.angle_alpha   90.00
_cell.angle_beta   90.00
_cell.angle_gamma   90.00
#
_symmetry.space_group_name_H-M   'P 1'
#
loop_
_entity.id
_entity.type
_entity.pdbx_description
1 polymer ?
#
loop_
_entity_poly.entity_id
_entity_poly.type
_entity_poly.pdbx_seq_one_letter_code
_entity_poly.pdbx_strand_id
1 'polypeptide(L)' 'MIYLDEKGELPYKNIVDCFIKTAKNEGVAALWVGLPTFYFRVAPHAMISILVQDYIHDFLNKKSKE' A
#
# COMPACT_ATOMS: atom_id res chain seq x y z
N MET A 1 -21.85 13.09 -3.57
CA MET A 1 -22.23 12.36 -4.79
C MET A 1 -21.78 10.92 -4.62
N ILE A 2 -22.69 10.04 -4.19
CA ILE A 2 -22.45 8.60 -4.21
C ILE A 2 -23.01 8.15 -5.56
N TYR A 3 -22.17 7.61 -6.43
CA TYR A 3 -22.56 7.22 -7.78
C TYR A 3 -23.58 6.09 -7.68
N LEU A 4 -24.82 6.39 -8.06
CA LEU A 4 -25.85 5.36 -8.28
C LEU A 4 -25.61 4.76 -9.65
N ASP A 5 -25.67 3.44 -9.74
CA ASP A 5 -25.67 2.71 -11.01
C ASP A 5 -26.91 3.09 -11.84
N GLU A 6 -26.98 2.73 -13.13
CA GLU A 6 -28.13 3.04 -14.02
C GLU A 6 -29.49 2.59 -13.45
N LYS A 7 -29.49 1.68 -12.46
CA LYS A 7 -30.67 1.17 -11.76
C LYS A 7 -31.02 1.88 -10.44
N GLY A 8 -30.31 2.95 -10.07
CA GLY A 8 -30.57 3.70 -8.84
C GLY A 8 -30.10 3.00 -7.55
N GLU A 9 -29.32 1.93 -7.67
CA GLU A 9 -28.78 1.17 -6.54
C GLU A 9 -27.28 1.44 -6.35
N LEU A 10 -26.77 1.18 -5.13
CA LEU A 10 -25.34 1.24 -4.86
C LEU A 10 -24.63 0.11 -5.65
N PRO A 11 -23.54 0.42 -6.39
CA PRO A 11 -22.86 -0.57 -7.24
C PRO A 11 -22.29 -1.76 -6.45
N TYR A 12 -21.99 -1.54 -5.16
CA TYR A 12 -21.46 -2.54 -4.25
C TYR A 12 -22.23 -2.53 -2.93
N LYS A 13 -22.74 -3.70 -2.53
CA LYS A 13 -23.49 -3.84 -1.27
C LYS A 13 -22.57 -3.92 -0.06
N ASN A 14 -21.39 -4.52 -0.23
CA ASN A 14 -20.38 -4.72 0.79
C ASN A 14 -18.98 -4.73 0.16
N ILE A 15 -17.95 -4.60 0.99
CA ILE A 15 -16.54 -4.71 0.56
C ILE A 15 -16.27 -6.06 -0.14
N VAL A 16 -16.81 -7.16 0.40
CA VAL A 16 -16.65 -8.50 -0.18
C VAL A 16 -17.31 -8.63 -1.56
N ASP A 17 -18.47 -8.00 -1.76
CA ASP A 17 -19.18 -7.98 -3.04
C ASP A 17 -18.38 -7.22 -4.11
N CYS A 18 -17.71 -6.13 -3.72
CA CYS A 18 -16.76 -5.40 -4.57
C CYS A 18 -15.58 -6.28 -4.99
N PHE A 19 -14.90 -6.94 -4.03
CA PHE A 19 -13.77 -7.82 -4.33
C PHE A 19 -14.13 -8.94 -5.31
N ILE A 20 -15.29 -9.59 -5.13
CA ILE A 20 -15.74 -10.68 -6.00
C ILE A 20 -16.09 -10.16 -7.40
N LYS A 21 -16.79 -9.03 -7.51
CA LYS A 21 -17.16 -8.43 -8.80
C LYS A 21 -15.94 -7.96 -9.58
N THR A 22 -15.00 -7.28 -8.92
CA THR A 22 -13.73 -6.83 -9.54
C THR A 22 -12.90 -8.03 -10.00
N ALA A 23 -12.73 -9.05 -9.15
CA ALA A 23 -11.97 -10.24 -9.52
C ALA A 23 -12.59 -11.02 -10.71
N LYS A 24 -13.92 -11.01 -10.84
CA LYS A 24 -14.64 -11.65 -11.95
C LYS A 24 -14.64 -10.83 -13.24
N ASN A 25 -14.79 -9.51 -13.16
CA ASN A 25 -14.92 -8.64 -14.34
C ASN A 25 -13.58 -8.16 -14.88
N GLU A 26 -12.65 -7.79 -14.00
CA GLU A 26 -11.35 -7.20 -14.36
C GLU A 26 -10.19 -8.18 -14.15
N GLY A 27 -10.42 -9.27 -13.41
CA GLY A 27 -9.43 -10.29 -13.12
C GLY A 27 -8.68 -10.04 -11.81
N VAL A 28 -8.03 -11.10 -11.29
CA VAL A 28 -7.30 -11.05 -10.01
C VAL A 28 -6.12 -10.06 -10.07
N ALA A 29 -5.53 -9.85 -11.25
CA ALA A 29 -4.44 -8.91 -11.44
C ALA A 29 -4.85 -7.44 -11.22
N ALA A 30 -6.12 -7.08 -11.47
CA ALA A 30 -6.65 -5.74 -11.25
C ALA A 30 -6.55 -5.30 -9.78
N LEU A 31 -6.63 -6.26 -8.84
CA LEU A 31 -6.49 -6.00 -7.40
C LEU A 31 -5.07 -5.55 -7.00
N TRP A 32 -4.06 -5.86 -7.82
CA TRP A 32 -2.65 -5.63 -7.49
C TRP A 32 -2.01 -4.45 -8.24
N VAL A 33 -2.75 -3.76 -9.11
CA VAL A 33 -2.24 -2.65 -9.92
C VAL A 33 -1.77 -1.46 -9.07
N GLY A 34 -2.32 -1.30 -7.86
CA GLY A 34 -1.92 -0.25 -6.91
C GLY A 34 -0.65 -0.55 -6.10
N LEU A 35 -0.16 -1.80 -6.10
CA LEU A 35 1.05 -2.17 -5.39
C LEU A 35 2.30 -1.40 -5.81
N PRO A 36 2.65 -1.29 -7.11
CA PRO A 36 3.87 -0.58 -7.52
C PRO A 36 3.88 0.88 -7.05
N THR A 37 2.74 1.58 -7.14
CA THR A 37 2.60 2.95 -6.65
C THR A 37 2.79 3.03 -5.13
N PHE A 38 2.24 2.06 -4.39
CA PHE A 38 2.44 1.95 -2.95
C PHE A 38 3.91 1.71 -2.60
N TYR A 39 4.58 0.77 -3.27
CA TYR A 39 6.00 0.51 -3.09
C TYR A 39 6.86 1.73 -3.37
N PHE A 40 6.59 2.46 -4.47
CA PHE A 40 7.33 3.67 -4.79
C PHE A 40 7.22 4.76 -3.71
N ARG A 41 6.07 4.85 -3.03
CA ARG A 41 5.87 5.78 -1.92
C ARG A 41 6.51 5.31 -0.61
N VAL A 42 6.41 4.02 -0.30
CA VAL A 42 6.87 3.46 0.98
C VAL A 42 8.38 3.24 0.99
N ALA A 43 8.98 2.87 -0.14
CA ALA A 43 10.42 2.67 -0.29
C ALA A 43 11.26 3.86 0.20
N PRO A 44 11.05 5.12 -0.25
CA PRO A 44 11.87 6.24 0.20
C PRO A 44 11.72 6.50 1.71
N HIS A 45 10.52 6.36 2.25
CA HIS A 45 10.30 6.53 3.68
C HIS A 45 11.06 5.46 4.49
N ALA A 46 10.94 4.19 4.10
CA ALA A 46 11.64 3.09 4.76
C ALA A 46 13.16 3.23 4.63
N MET A 47 13.67 3.62 3.46
CA MET A 47 15.10 3.83 3.24
C MET A 47 15.67 4.93 4.15
N ILE A 48 14.99 6.06 4.29
CA ILE A 48 15.44 7.15 5.17
C ILE A 48 15.49 6.68 6.63
N SER A 49 14.46 5.97 7.10
CA SER A 49 14.43 5.44 8.47
C SER A 49 15.57 4.46 8.73
N ILE A 50 15.84 3.56 7.78
CA ILE A 50 16.94 2.59 7.88
C ILE A 50 18.29 3.30 7.91
N LEU A 51 18.52 4.27 7.02
CA LEU A 51 19.77 5.04 7.00
C LEU A 51 20.03 5.74 8.34
N VAL A 52 19.02 6.40 8.90
CA VAL A 52 19.15 7.06 10.21
C VAL A 52 19.49 6.05 11.30
N GLN A 53 18.87 4.88 11.28
CA GLN A 53 19.13 3.82 12.25
C GLN A 53 20.57 3.27 12.11
N ASP A 54 21.07 3.11 10.89
CA ASP A 54 22.44 2.67 10.62
C ASP A 54 23.47 3.68 11.12
N TYR A 55 23.24 4.99 10.89
CA TYR A 55 24.11 6.04 11.42
C TYR A 55 24.15 5.99 12.95
N ILE A 56 23.00 5.93 13.61
CA ILE A 56 22.92 5.87 15.08
C ILE A 56 23.66 4.63 15.60
N HIS A 57 23.47 3.48 14.96
CA HIS A 57 24.13 2.24 15.36
C HIS A 57 25.66 2.32 15.23
N ASP A 58 26.17 2.90 14.14
CA ASP A 58 27.62 3.07 13.92
C ASP A 58 28.26 4.04 14.94
N PHE A 59 27.57 5.16 15.24
CA PHE A 59 28.01 6.11 16.28
C PHE A 59 28.06 5.47 17.67
N LEU A 60 27.08 4.62 18.02
CA LEU A 60 27.06 3.91 19.30
C LEU A 60 28.14 2.84 19.38
N ASN A 61 28.37 2.08 18.30
CA ASN A 61 29.39 1.03 18.25
C ASN A 61 30.82 1.62 18.32
N LYS A 62 31.05 2.78 17.69
CA LYS A 62 32.31 3.51 17.78
C LYS A 62 32.62 3.96 19.22
N LYS A 63 31.60 4.44 19.95
CA LYS A 63 31.74 4.83 21.35
C LYS A 63 31.95 3.66 22.31
N SER A 64 31.61 2.43 21.92
CA SER A 64 31.81 1.22 22.73
C SER A 64 33.21 0.62 22.59
N LYS A 65 33.97 0.99 21.55
CA LYS A 65 35.34 0.52 21.32
C LYS A 65 36.42 1.48 21.83
N GLU A 66 36.01 2.64 22.34
CA GLU A 66 36.87 3.64 22.99
C GLU A 66 36.69 3.53 24.51
#